data_AF-A0A959DZ99-F1
#
_entry.id   AF-A0A959DZ99-F1
#
_cell.length_a   1.000
_cell.length_b   1.000
_cell.length_c   1.000
_cell.angle_alpha   90.00
_cell.angle_beta   90.00
_cell.angle_gamma   90.00
#
_symmetry.space_group_name_H-M   'P 1'
#
loop_
_entity.id
_entity.type
_entity.pdbx_description
1 polymer ?
#
loop_
_entity_poly.entity_id
_entity_poly.type
_entity_poly.pdbx_seq_one_letter_code
_entity_poly.pdbx_strand_id
1 'polypeptide(L)'
;MYGPTDQKLLFELSKAYLNAQSAERQKAPAAQAEELRRLLVYHEWRYYILNDPVVSDYEYDQLYKQLEALEADDPSLITPDSPTQRVSPDL
;
A
#
# COMPACT_ATOMS: atom_id res chain seq x y z
N MET A 1 -9.06 -14.04 -4.05
CA MET A 1 -7.96 -13.21 -4.58
C MET A 1 -8.44 -12.45 -5.81
N TYR A 2 -7.81 -11.30 -6.07
CA TYR A 2 -8.34 -10.17 -6.87
C TYR A 2 -8.75 -10.53 -8.30
N GLY A 3 -9.98 -10.17 -8.69
CA GLY A 3 -10.46 -10.35 -10.07
C GLY A 3 -9.86 -9.31 -11.03
N PRO A 4 -9.98 -9.48 -12.36
CA PRO A 4 -9.35 -8.58 -13.34
C PRO A 4 -9.71 -7.10 -13.16
N THR A 5 -10.97 -6.82 -12.81
CA THR A 5 -11.44 -5.47 -12.51
C THR A 5 -10.75 -4.90 -11.26
N ASP A 6 -10.65 -5.70 -10.19
CA ASP A 6 -10.01 -5.29 -8.94
C ASP A 6 -8.53 -5.02 -9.14
N GLN A 7 -7.83 -5.88 -9.89
CA GLN A 7 -6.41 -5.70 -10.21
C GLN A 7 -6.17 -4.40 -10.95
N LYS A 8 -7.01 -4.07 -11.93
CA LYS A 8 -6.96 -2.80 -12.63
C LYS A 8 -7.17 -1.62 -11.68
N LEU A 9 -8.21 -1.68 -10.84
CA LEU A 9 -8.51 -0.62 -9.88
C LEU A 9 -7.36 -0.40 -8.89
N LEU A 10 -6.79 -1.47 -8.34
CA LEU A 10 -5.67 -1.42 -7.40
C LEU A 10 -4.40 -0.89 -8.07
N PHE A 11 -4.15 -1.25 -9.32
CA PHE A 11 -3.03 -0.70 -10.08
C PHE A 11 -3.20 0.81 -10.31
N GLU A 12 -4.34 1.26 -10.80
CA GLU A 12 -4.62 2.68 -11.03
C GLU A 12 -4.56 3.49 -9.73
N LEU A 13 -5.13 2.96 -8.64
CA LEU A 13 -5.07 3.60 -7.33
C LEU A 13 -3.62 3.71 -6.84
N SER A 14 -2.79 2.67 -7.06
CA SER A 14 -1.35 2.73 -6.75
C SER A 14 -0.68 3.88 -7.48
N LYS A 15 -0.97 4.05 -8.78
CA LYS A 15 -0.42 5.16 -9.58
C LYS A 15 -0.93 6.51 -9.09
N ALA A 16 -2.16 6.60 -8.61
CA ALA A 16 -2.69 7.84 -8.03
C ALA A 16 -1.95 8.26 -6.75
N TYR A 17 -1.66 7.31 -5.85
CA TYR A 17 -0.85 7.55 -4.65
C TYR A 17 0.60 7.93 -4.99
N LEU A 18 1.21 7.29 -5.99
CA LEU A 18 2.58 7.58 -6.43
C LEU A 18 2.72 8.95 -7.10
N ASN A 19 1.73 9.35 -7.89
CA ASN A 19 1.68 10.66 -8.52
C ASN A 19 1.21 11.76 -7.56
N ALA A 20 0.96 11.39 -6.29
CA ALA A 20 0.62 12.25 -5.18
C ALA A 20 -0.57 13.17 -5.48
N GLN A 21 -1.58 12.61 -6.16
CA GLN A 21 -2.81 13.31 -6.53
C GLN A 21 -3.51 13.89 -5.31
N SER A 22 -4.11 15.08 -5.50
CA SER A 22 -4.69 15.88 -4.43
C SER A 22 -5.95 15.26 -3.82
N ALA A 23 -6.65 14.38 -4.55
CA ALA A 23 -7.90 13.76 -4.09
C ALA A 23 -7.63 12.70 -3.00
N GLU A 24 -6.55 11.95 -3.14
CA GLU A 24 -6.12 10.90 -2.24
C GLU A 24 -5.63 11.53 -0.93
N ARG A 25 -4.89 12.64 -1.01
CA ARG A 25 -4.46 13.42 0.16
C ARG A 25 -5.60 14.06 0.95
N GLN A 26 -6.77 14.27 0.33
CA GLN A 26 -7.95 14.85 1.01
C GLN A 26 -8.75 13.81 1.80
N LYS A 27 -8.48 12.51 1.62
CA LYS A 27 -9.14 11.45 2.40
C LYS A 27 -8.69 11.50 3.86
N ALA A 28 -9.54 10.96 4.74
CA ALA A 28 -9.18 10.77 6.14
C ALA A 28 -7.95 9.84 6.26
N PRO A 29 -7.02 10.08 7.20
CA PRO A 29 -5.82 9.24 7.39
C PRO A 29 -6.14 7.75 7.51
N ALA A 30 -7.21 7.40 8.23
CA ALA A 30 -7.66 6.01 8.36
C ALA A 30 -8.07 5.37 7.03
N ALA A 31 -8.73 6.12 6.14
CA ALA A 31 -9.11 5.64 4.82
C ALA A 31 -7.87 5.48 3.91
N GLN A 32 -6.89 6.39 4.01
CA GLN A 32 -5.63 6.27 3.29
C GLN A 32 -4.83 5.06 3.74
N ALA A 33 -4.72 4.84 5.05
CA ALA A 33 -4.01 3.70 5.60
C ALA A 33 -4.62 2.36 5.14
N GLU A 34 -5.95 2.25 5.18
CA GLU A 34 -6.66 1.07 4.67
C GLU A 34 -6.43 0.83 3.18
N GLU A 35 -6.45 1.89 2.36
CA GLU A 35 -6.17 1.77 0.93
C GLU A 35 -4.72 1.34 0.69
N LEU A 36 -3.74 1.99 1.34
CA LEU A 36 -2.32 1.66 1.21
C LEU A 36 -2.03 0.22 1.65
N ARG A 37 -2.62 -0.27 2.73
CA ARG A 37 -2.52 -1.70 3.12
C ARG A 37 -2.99 -2.62 2.01
N ARG A 38 -4.16 -2.34 1.43
CA ARG A 38 -4.70 -3.16 0.33
C ARG A 38 -3.80 -3.14 -0.89
N LEU A 39 -3.20 -1.98 -1.22
CA LEU A 39 -2.27 -1.86 -2.35
C LEU A 39 -0.99 -2.66 -2.10
N LEU A 40 -0.41 -2.56 -0.90
CA LEU A 40 0.79 -3.30 -0.54
C LEU A 40 0.54 -4.81 -0.57
N VAL A 41 -0.54 -5.30 0.06
CA VAL A 41 -0.92 -6.73 0.03
C VAL A 41 -1.18 -7.21 -1.41
N TYR A 42 -1.77 -6.37 -2.26
CA TYR A 42 -1.95 -6.69 -3.67
C TYR A 42 -0.63 -6.85 -4.41
N HIS A 43 0.33 -5.93 -4.20
CA HIS A 43 1.65 -6.01 -4.84
C HIS A 43 2.48 -7.17 -4.29
N GLU A 44 2.42 -7.44 -2.99
CA GLU A 44 3.01 -8.65 -2.37
C GLU A 44 2.45 -9.92 -3.03
N TRP A 45 1.13 -9.99 -3.22
CA TRP A 45 0.51 -11.12 -3.91
C TRP A 45 1.03 -11.28 -5.34
N ARG A 46 1.13 -10.19 -6.11
CA ARG A 46 1.63 -10.24 -7.48
C ARG A 46 3.12 -10.63 -7.55
N TYR A 47 3.91 -10.16 -6.59
CA TYR A 47 5.33 -10.51 -6.48
C TYR A 47 5.54 -11.96 -6.04
N TYR A 48 5.00 -12.35 -4.88
CA TYR A 48 5.31 -13.65 -4.25
C TYR A 48 4.48 -14.83 -4.79
N ILE A 49 3.22 -14.60 -5.19
CA ILE A 49 2.31 -15.68 -5.58
C ILE A 49 2.20 -15.80 -7.10
N LEU A 50 2.13 -14.68 -7.82
CA LEU A 50 2.03 -14.71 -9.29
C LEU A 50 3.38 -14.64 -9.99
N ASN A 51 4.46 -14.23 -9.30
CA ASN A 51 5.76 -13.98 -9.90
C ASN A 51 5.70 -13.03 -11.11
N ASP A 52 4.84 -12.02 -11.01
CA ASP A 52 4.54 -11.05 -12.07
C ASP A 52 4.33 -9.68 -11.41
N PRO A 53 5.38 -8.94 -11.01
CA PRO A 53 5.23 -7.62 -10.37
C PRO A 53 4.74 -6.54 -11.35
N VAL A 54 3.87 -5.60 -10.90
CA VAL A 54 3.34 -4.47 -11.72
C VAL A 54 3.90 -3.13 -11.30
N VAL A 55 4.55 -3.08 -10.15
CA VAL A 55 5.26 -1.91 -9.65
C VAL A 55 6.71 -2.28 -9.45
N SER A 56 7.59 -1.33 -9.66
CA SER A 56 9.01 -1.47 -9.30
C SER A 56 9.19 -1.47 -7.79
N ASP A 57 10.34 -1.99 -7.32
CA ASP A 57 10.69 -1.98 -5.89
C ASP A 57 10.66 -0.55 -5.33
N TYR A 58 11.16 0.43 -6.10
CA TYR A 58 11.10 1.85 -5.71
C TYR A 58 9.66 2.33 -5.50
N GLU A 59 8.74 1.98 -6.41
CA GLU A 59 7.33 2.36 -6.27
C GLU A 59 6.66 1.66 -5.08
N TYR A 60 6.99 0.39 -4.85
CA TYR A 60 6.53 -0.32 -3.66
C TYR A 60 7.01 0.37 -2.37
N ASP A 61 8.30 0.71 -2.29
CA ASP A 61 8.90 1.39 -1.16
C ASP A 61 8.25 2.76 -0.89
N GLN A 62 7.88 3.50 -1.94
CA GLN A 62 7.16 4.77 -1.78
C GLN A 62 5.77 4.57 -1.18
N LEU A 63 5.02 3.56 -1.62
CA LEU A 63 3.71 3.24 -1.04
C LEU A 63 3.83 2.78 0.42
N TYR A 64 4.85 1.98 0.71
CA TYR A 64 5.15 1.49 2.06
C TYR A 64 5.45 2.65 3.01
N LYS A 65 6.35 3.56 2.61
CA LYS A 65 6.72 4.75 3.41
C LYS A 65 5.53 5.67 3.68
N GLN A 66 4.58 5.77 2.74
CA GLN A 66 3.35 6.54 2.97
C GLN A 66 2.49 5.90 4.07
N LEU A 67 2.34 4.57 4.07
CA LEU A 67 1.61 3.88 5.12
C LEU A 67 2.32 4.01 6.47
N GLU A 68 3.65 3.80 6.47
CA GLU A 68 4.48 3.93 7.67
C GLU A 68 4.38 5.34 8.28
N ALA A 69 4.40 6.39 7.45
CA ALA A 69 4.24 7.76 7.92
C ALA A 69 2.87 8.00 8.57
N LEU A 70 1.79 7.49 7.96
CA LEU A 70 0.44 7.63 8.52
C LEU A 70 0.30 6.90 9.86
N GLU A 71 0.87 5.69 9.97
CA GLU A 71 0.85 4.90 11.20
C GLU A 71 1.78 5.47 12.29
N ALA A 72 2.86 6.15 11.90
CA ALA A 72 3.73 6.88 12.83
C ALA A 72 3.04 8.15 13.37
N ASP A 73 2.30 8.86 12.52
CA ASP A 73 1.55 10.06 12.90
C ASP A 73 0.33 9.72 13.78
N ASP A 74 -0.34 8.60 13.51
CA ASP A 74 -1.46 8.08 14.30
C ASP A 74 -1.29 6.58 14.59
N PRO A 75 -0.70 6.22 15.76
CA PRO A 75 -0.51 4.82 16.15
C PRO A 75 -1.82 4.03 16.30
N SER A 76 -2.98 4.68 16.40
CA SER A 76 -4.27 3.98 16.43
C SER A 76 -4.63 3.34 15.09
N LEU A 77 -3.97 3.79 14.01
CA LEU A 77 -4.14 3.20 12.70
C LEU A 77 -3.44 1.84 12.60
N ILE A 78 -2.40 1.55 13.38
CA ILE A 78 -1.63 0.31 13.27
C ILE A 78 -2.54 -0.90 13.50
N THR A 79 -2.57 -1.82 12.53
CA THR A 79 -3.27 -3.09 12.64
C THR A 79 -2.30 -4.27 12.65
N PRO A 80 -2.61 -5.38 13.36
CA PRO A 80 -1.72 -6.55 13.43
C PRO A 80 -1.43 -7.21 12.06
N ASP A 81 -2.32 -7.01 11.09
CA ASP A 81 -2.18 -7.52 9.72
C ASP A 81 -1.50 -6.53 8.77
N SER A 82 -1.15 -5.33 9.23
CA SER A 82 -0.50 -4.30 8.42
C SER A 82 0.87 -4.77 7.92
N PRO A 83 1.21 -4.55 6.64
CA PRO A 83 2.53 -4.91 6.09
C PRO A 83 3.70 -4.28 6.86
N THR A 84 3.50 -3.12 7.48
CA THR A 84 4.51 -2.42 8.28
C THR A 84 4.91 -3.17 9.55
N GLN A 85 4.03 -4.03 10.07
CA GLN A 85 4.28 -4.83 11.27
C GLN A 85 5.00 -6.15 10.95
N ARG A 86 5.09 -6.54 9.67
CA ARG A 86 5.66 -7.81 9.24
C ARG A 86 7.17 -7.75 9.07
N VAL A 87 7.71 -6.56 8.83
CA VAL A 87 9.15 -6.35 8.70
C VAL A 87 9.71 -6.14 10.10
N SER A 88 10.46 -7.12 10.61
CA SER A 88 11.23 -6.91 11.84
C SER A 88 12.26 -5.80 11.59
N PRO A 89 12.50 -4.87 12.53
CA PRO A 89 13.48 -3.79 12.37
C PRO A 89 14.96 -4.26 12.41
N ASP A 90 15.24 -5.51 12.01
CA ASP A 90 16.57 -6.12 12.10
C ASP A 90 17.12 -6.47 10.72
N LEU A 91 17.94 -5.56 10.19
CA LEU A 91 19.24 -5.85 9.55
C LEU A 91 20.08 -4.58 9.40
#